data_AF-A0A3C0NNK9-F1
#
_entry.id   AF-A0A3C0NNK9-F1
#
_cell.length_a   1.000
_cell.length_b   1.000
_cell.length_c   1.000
_cell.angle_alpha   90.00
_cell.angle_beta   90.00
_cell.angle_gamma   90.00
#
_symmetry.space_group_name_H-M   'P 1'
#
loop_
_entity.id
_entity.type
_entity.pdbx_description
1 polymer ?
#
loop_
_entity_poly.entity_id
_entity_poly.type
_entity_poly.pdbx_seq_one_letter_code
_entity_poly.pdbx_strand_id
1 'polypeptide(L)'
;MALDRNYLSSLGLEIAKRKYYNAARVEDVLESFQRNTARLAQENSALSQDNRDLRARLESLSYGREEIGDAILSAKTIAQQLIADAQQRADALTAESVDNADALIAAAQEKAEQIVSEARERAEALVADAEARRDAILAESEKRDHDALESVQSVYQKLRAQALDSVKLLDHEWQGFLCSLGDEEAAPAALPEDLSEKLGALADSLSALNDED
;
A
#
# COMPACT_ATOMS: atom_id res chain seq x y z
N MET A 1 -93.87 -1.27 25.47
CA MET A 1 -94.92 -1.25 24.44
C MET A 1 -96.27 -1.22 25.14
N ALA A 2 -97.24 -0.47 24.62
CA ALA A 2 -98.57 -0.29 25.24
C ALA A 2 -99.53 -1.49 25.03
N LEU A 3 -99.15 -2.45 24.19
CA LEU A 3 -99.90 -3.67 23.87
C LEU A 3 -98.93 -4.85 24.03
N ASP A 4 -99.03 -5.60 25.12
CA ASP A 4 -98.25 -6.82 25.35
C ASP A 4 -99.15 -8.08 25.28
N ARG A 5 -98.52 -9.26 25.30
CA ARG A 5 -99.25 -10.53 25.27
C ARG A 5 -100.24 -10.66 26.44
N ASN A 6 -99.90 -10.15 27.62
CA ASN A 6 -100.74 -10.20 28.82
C ASN A 6 -101.97 -9.28 28.67
N TYR A 7 -101.79 -8.09 28.10
CA TYR A 7 -102.84 -7.13 27.77
C TYR A 7 -103.82 -7.74 26.77
N LEU A 8 -103.32 -8.37 25.71
CA LEU A 8 -104.16 -9.04 24.71
C LEU A 8 -104.92 -10.25 25.26
N SER A 9 -104.35 -10.93 26.26
CA SER A 9 -104.99 -12.07 26.95
C SER A 9 -106.03 -11.64 27.97
N SER A 10 -105.95 -10.40 28.45
CA SER A 10 -106.87 -9.82 29.44
C SER A 10 -108.14 -9.22 28.82
N LEU A 11 -108.22 -9.13 27.50
CA LEU A 11 -109.37 -8.58 26.78
C LEU A 11 -110.53 -9.59 26.77
N GLY A 12 -111.54 -9.37 27.62
CA GLY A 12 -112.80 -10.10 27.58
C GLY A 12 -113.80 -9.44 26.61
N LEU A 13 -114.20 -10.15 25.56
CA LEU A 13 -115.20 -9.66 24.59
C LEU A 13 -116.63 -10.02 25.05
N GLU A 14 -117.47 -9.03 25.35
CA GLU A 14 -118.88 -9.24 25.69
C GLU A 14 -119.73 -9.52 24.43
N ILE A 15 -120.51 -10.61 24.46
CA ILE A 15 -121.39 -10.99 23.35
C ILE A 15 -122.72 -10.22 23.43
N ALA A 16 -122.83 -9.11 22.71
CA ALA A 16 -124.07 -8.34 22.60
C ALA A 16 -124.99 -8.87 21.48
N LYS A 17 -126.32 -8.81 21.67
CA LYS A 17 -127.35 -9.30 20.72
C LYS A 17 -127.37 -8.61 19.34
N ARG A 18 -126.56 -7.57 19.09
CA ARG A 18 -126.50 -6.83 17.81
C ARG A 18 -125.32 -7.33 16.96
N LYS A 19 -125.64 -7.85 15.77
CA LYS A 19 -124.73 -8.48 14.79
C LYS A 19 -123.75 -7.47 14.16
N TYR A 20 -122.57 -7.28 14.74
CA TYR A 20 -121.51 -6.48 14.11
C TYR A 20 -120.32 -7.32 13.62
N TYR A 21 -119.71 -8.14 14.49
CA TYR A 21 -118.61 -9.03 14.12
C TYR A 21 -118.87 -10.47 14.56
N ASN A 22 -118.40 -11.42 13.76
CA ASN A 22 -118.46 -12.85 14.10
C ASN A 22 -117.39 -13.15 15.16
N ALA A 23 -117.82 -13.50 16.37
CA ALA A 23 -116.94 -13.77 17.50
C ALA A 23 -115.83 -14.77 17.17
N ALA A 24 -116.15 -15.87 16.49
CA ALA A 24 -115.14 -16.89 16.12
C ALA A 24 -114.06 -16.32 15.18
N ARG A 25 -114.45 -15.47 14.23
CA ARG A 25 -113.51 -14.87 13.28
C ARG A 25 -112.63 -13.80 13.91
N VAL A 26 -113.14 -13.09 14.92
CA VAL A 26 -112.38 -12.11 15.71
C VAL A 26 -111.39 -12.84 16.63
N GLU A 27 -111.81 -13.94 17.25
CA GLU A 27 -110.95 -14.82 18.05
C GLU A 27 -109.77 -15.34 17.22
N ASP A 28 -110.02 -15.88 16.02
CA ASP A 28 -108.98 -16.37 15.09
C ASP A 28 -107.96 -15.28 14.73
N VAL A 29 -108.42 -14.04 14.49
CA VAL A 29 -107.57 -12.90 14.15
C VAL A 29 -106.76 -12.46 15.38
N LEU A 30 -107.37 -12.39 16.56
CA LEU A 30 -106.66 -12.08 17.80
C LEU A 30 -105.61 -13.13 18.13
N GLU A 31 -105.92 -14.41 17.94
CA GLU A 31 -104.97 -15.51 18.14
C GLU A 31 -103.80 -15.40 17.15
N SER A 32 -104.06 -15.09 15.87
CA SER A 32 -103.01 -14.85 14.88
C SER A 32 -102.13 -13.64 15.23
N PHE A 33 -102.72 -12.57 15.78
CA PHE A 33 -102.01 -11.37 16.23
C PHE A 33 -101.17 -11.66 17.47
N GLN A 34 -101.66 -12.46 18.41
CA GLN A 34 -100.90 -12.93 19.57
C GLN A 34 -99.71 -13.80 19.14
N ARG A 35 -99.89 -14.72 18.17
CA ARG A 35 -98.77 -15.50 17.61
C ARG A 35 -97.74 -14.61 16.93
N ASN A 36 -98.17 -13.63 16.13
CA ASN A 36 -97.28 -12.70 15.44
C ASN A 36 -96.50 -11.79 16.41
N THR A 37 -97.17 -11.25 17.44
CA THR A 37 -96.50 -10.43 18.48
C THR A 37 -95.51 -11.25 19.30
N ALA A 38 -95.84 -12.51 19.63
CA ALA A 38 -94.90 -13.42 20.28
C ALA A 38 -93.68 -13.73 19.39
N ARG A 39 -93.89 -13.98 18.10
CA ARG A 39 -92.82 -14.19 17.14
C ARG A 39 -91.91 -12.97 17.01
N LEU A 40 -92.49 -11.78 16.84
CA LEU A 40 -91.74 -10.52 16.74
C LEU A 40 -90.97 -10.18 18.03
N ALA A 41 -91.54 -10.50 19.20
CA ALA A 41 -90.84 -10.33 20.48
C ALA A 41 -89.65 -11.28 20.59
N GLN A 42 -89.81 -12.54 20.17
CA GLN A 42 -88.73 -13.52 20.10
C GLN A 42 -87.64 -13.09 19.12
N GLU A 43 -88.00 -12.70 17.89
CA GLU A 43 -87.07 -12.18 16.89
C GLU A 43 -86.31 -10.94 17.38
N ASN A 44 -86.98 -9.97 18.01
CA ASN A 44 -86.32 -8.81 18.60
C ASN A 44 -85.36 -9.17 19.74
N SER A 45 -85.71 -10.16 20.57
CA SER A 45 -84.83 -10.65 21.63
C SER A 45 -83.56 -11.30 21.06
N ALA A 46 -83.71 -12.12 20.01
CA ALA A 46 -82.61 -12.76 19.30
C ALA A 46 -81.71 -11.71 18.64
N LEU A 47 -82.28 -10.78 17.87
CA LEU A 47 -81.53 -9.68 17.23
C LEU A 47 -80.81 -8.79 18.26
N SER A 48 -81.42 -8.54 19.41
CA SER A 48 -80.79 -7.75 20.49
C SER A 48 -79.65 -8.50 21.17
N GLN A 49 -79.71 -9.83 21.18
CA GLN A 49 -78.63 -10.69 21.69
C GLN A 49 -77.49 -10.75 20.66
N ASP A 50 -77.79 -10.97 19.39
CA ASP A 50 -76.80 -10.94 18.31
C ASP A 50 -76.07 -9.60 18.24
N ASN A 51 -76.80 -8.48 18.38
CA ASN A 51 -76.17 -7.16 18.44
C ASN A 51 -75.24 -6.99 19.65
N ARG A 52 -75.59 -7.57 20.80
CA ARG A 52 -74.71 -7.55 21.98
C ARG A 52 -73.44 -8.37 21.73
N ASP A 53 -73.57 -9.55 21.13
CA ASP A 53 -72.43 -10.42 20.82
C ASP A 53 -71.51 -9.79 19.75
N LEU A 54 -72.08 -9.16 18.72
CA LEU A 54 -71.33 -8.43 17.71
C LEU A 54 -70.58 -7.23 18.31
N ARG A 55 -71.19 -6.48 19.23
CA ARG A 55 -70.52 -5.38 19.93
C ARG A 55 -69.36 -5.88 20.78
N ALA A 56 -69.55 -6.97 21.52
CA ALA A 56 -68.48 -7.57 22.32
C ALA A 56 -67.30 -8.05 21.45
N ARG A 57 -67.59 -8.64 20.28
CA ARG A 57 -66.56 -9.04 19.30
C ARG A 57 -65.85 -7.83 18.68
N LEU A 58 -66.57 -6.75 18.39
CA LEU A 58 -65.96 -5.52 17.87
C LEU A 58 -65.03 -4.89 18.90
N GLU A 59 -65.42 -4.90 20.17
CA GLU A 59 -64.63 -4.35 21.27
C GLU A 59 -63.33 -5.15 21.49
N SER A 60 -63.39 -6.48 21.44
CA SER A 60 -62.19 -7.32 21.53
C SER A 60 -61.26 -7.13 20.33
N LEU A 61 -61.80 -6.99 19.11
CA LEU A 61 -61.02 -6.70 17.92
C LEU A 61 -60.41 -5.29 17.96
N SER A 62 -61.12 -4.30 18.50
CA SER A 62 -60.57 -2.94 18.64
C SER A 62 -59.39 -2.92 19.60
N TYR A 63 -59.49 -3.62 20.72
CA TYR A 63 -58.41 -3.75 21.69
C TYR A 63 -57.18 -4.44 21.09
N GLY A 64 -57.38 -5.58 20.41
CA GLY A 64 -56.28 -6.27 19.74
C GLY A 64 -55.63 -5.44 18.62
N ARG A 65 -56.41 -4.63 17.90
CA ARG A 65 -55.88 -3.71 16.89
C ARG A 65 -55.01 -2.60 17.51
N GLU A 66 -55.38 -2.10 18.69
CA GLU A 66 -54.63 -1.07 19.41
C GLU A 66 -53.29 -1.62 19.91
N GLU A 67 -53.27 -2.79 20.56
CA GLU A 67 -52.03 -3.44 21.01
C GLU A 67 -51.07 -3.73 19.85
N ILE A 68 -51.59 -4.22 18.72
CA ILE A 68 -50.79 -4.45 17.51
C ILE A 68 -50.25 -3.11 16.97
N GLY A 69 -51.07 -2.06 16.98
CA GLY A 69 -50.66 -0.72 16.56
C GLY A 69 -49.48 -0.20 17.37
N ASP A 70 -49.57 -0.30 18.69
CA ASP A 70 -48.52 0.14 19.61
C ASP A 70 -47.23 -0.68 19.44
N ALA A 71 -47.36 -2.00 19.30
CA ALA A 71 -46.23 -2.88 19.04
C ALA A 71 -45.51 -2.52 17.72
N ILE A 72 -46.27 -2.21 16.65
CA ILE A 72 -45.70 -1.81 15.36
C ILE A 72 -44.98 -0.47 15.48
N LEU A 73 -45.57 0.51 16.18
CA LEU A 73 -44.95 1.83 16.38
C LEU A 73 -43.66 1.73 17.20
N SER A 74 -43.67 0.92 18.25
CA SER A 74 -42.48 0.62 19.07
C SER A 74 -41.40 -0.05 18.22
N ALA A 75 -41.73 -1.13 17.51
CA ALA A 75 -40.80 -1.83 16.64
C ALA A 75 -40.21 -0.93 15.54
N LYS A 76 -41.03 -0.05 14.95
CA LYS A 76 -40.57 0.94 13.97
C LYS A 76 -39.55 1.90 14.57
N THR A 77 -39.82 2.40 15.78
CA THR A 77 -38.93 3.34 16.48
C THR A 77 -37.58 2.69 16.79
N ILE A 78 -37.61 1.46 17.31
CA ILE A 78 -36.40 0.68 17.60
C ILE A 78 -35.61 0.39 16.31
N ALA A 79 -36.29 0.00 15.23
CA ALA A 79 -35.63 -0.26 13.95
C ALA A 79 -34.94 1.00 13.40
N GLN A 80 -35.59 2.17 13.51
CA GLN A 80 -35.00 3.44 13.10
C GLN A 80 -33.77 3.80 13.93
N GLN A 81 -33.81 3.60 15.25
CA GLN A 81 -32.66 3.79 16.13
C GLN A 81 -31.52 2.85 15.78
N LEU A 82 -31.80 1.57 15.56
CA LEU A 82 -30.80 0.58 15.18
C LEU A 82 -30.10 0.94 13.85
N ILE A 83 -30.87 1.41 12.87
CA ILE A 83 -30.33 1.85 11.57
C ILE A 83 -29.42 3.07 11.77
N ALA A 84 -29.86 4.07 12.54
CA ALA A 84 -29.07 5.27 12.81
C ALA A 84 -27.75 4.93 13.54
N ASP A 85 -27.82 4.09 14.57
CA ASP A 85 -26.64 3.63 15.32
C ASP A 85 -25.68 2.84 14.43
N ALA A 86 -26.21 1.96 13.56
CA ALA A 86 -25.40 1.19 12.64
C ALA A 86 -24.70 2.09 11.60
N GLN A 87 -25.40 3.10 11.07
CA GLN A 87 -24.83 4.09 10.15
C GLN A 87 -23.73 4.89 10.85
N GLN A 88 -23.98 5.42 12.05
CA GLN A 88 -22.98 6.18 12.78
C GLN A 88 -21.72 5.36 13.08
N ARG A 89 -21.87 4.09 13.43
CA ARG A 89 -20.73 3.19 13.66
C ARG A 89 -19.97 2.88 12.38
N ALA A 90 -20.66 2.68 11.26
CA ALA A 90 -20.03 2.47 9.96
C ALA A 90 -19.24 3.72 9.52
N ASP A 91 -19.82 4.91 9.70
CA ASP A 91 -19.16 6.18 9.37
C ASP A 91 -17.94 6.40 10.27
N ALA A 92 -18.04 6.13 11.56
CA ALA A 92 -16.90 6.21 12.48
C ALA A 92 -15.77 5.23 12.11
N LEU A 93 -16.11 3.98 11.81
CA LEU A 93 -15.13 2.96 11.43
C LEU A 93 -14.44 3.31 10.10
N THR A 94 -15.19 3.83 9.13
CA THR A 94 -14.62 4.25 7.84
C THR A 94 -13.71 5.45 7.99
N ALA A 95 -14.09 6.45 8.78
CA ALA A 95 -13.22 7.59 9.11
C ALA A 95 -11.93 7.14 9.79
N GLU A 96 -12.03 6.31 10.84
CA GLU A 96 -10.86 5.75 11.53
C GLU A 96 -9.95 4.93 10.60
N SER A 97 -10.55 4.16 9.68
CA SER A 97 -9.79 3.36 8.71
C SER A 97 -9.04 4.24 7.71
N VAL A 98 -9.63 5.34 7.26
CA VAL A 98 -8.99 6.32 6.37
C VAL A 98 -7.85 7.03 7.10
N ASP A 99 -8.09 7.53 8.30
CA ASP A 99 -7.05 8.20 9.11
C ASP A 99 -5.86 7.26 9.37
N ASN A 100 -6.13 5.99 9.70
CA ASN A 100 -5.09 4.99 9.89
C ASN A 100 -4.33 4.68 8.59
N ALA A 101 -5.02 4.62 7.44
CA ALA A 101 -4.38 4.41 6.15
C ALA A 101 -3.47 5.59 5.79
N ASP A 102 -3.93 6.82 5.99
CA ASP A 102 -3.16 8.04 5.73
C ASP A 102 -1.92 8.11 6.64
N ALA A 103 -2.06 7.76 7.92
CA ALA A 103 -0.94 7.68 8.85
C ALA A 103 0.10 6.62 8.42
N LEU A 104 -0.35 5.45 7.95
CA LEU A 104 0.53 4.40 7.45
C LEU A 104 1.27 4.82 6.18
N ILE A 105 0.59 5.51 5.26
CA ILE A 105 1.20 6.03 4.03
C ILE A 105 2.26 7.07 4.37
N ALA A 106 1.96 8.02 5.26
CA ALA A 106 2.91 9.05 5.68
C ALA A 106 4.16 8.42 6.33
N ALA A 107 3.96 7.45 7.24
CA ALA A 107 5.07 6.75 7.89
C ALA A 107 5.91 5.91 6.89
N ALA A 108 5.27 5.33 5.87
CA ALA A 108 5.97 4.59 4.82
C ALA A 108 6.79 5.53 3.91
N GLN A 109 6.25 6.71 3.58
CA GLN A 109 6.95 7.74 2.81
C GLN A 109 8.17 8.26 3.56
N GLU A 110 8.02 8.60 4.84
CA GLU A 110 9.14 9.05 5.68
C GLU A 110 10.27 8.01 5.74
N LYS A 111 9.91 6.73 5.98
CA LYS A 111 10.91 5.64 5.97
C LYS A 111 11.57 5.46 4.61
N ALA A 112 10.82 5.59 3.52
CA ALA A 112 11.38 5.50 2.18
C ALA A 112 12.38 6.63 1.92
N GLU A 113 12.04 7.87 2.31
CA GLU A 113 12.94 9.02 2.21
C GLU A 113 14.21 8.84 3.03
N GLN A 114 14.09 8.35 4.27
CA GLN A 114 15.24 8.02 5.13
C GLN A 114 16.16 6.99 4.47
N ILE A 115 15.60 5.87 3.97
CA ILE A 115 16.38 4.83 3.29
C ILE A 115 17.09 5.38 2.06
N VAL A 116 16.41 6.20 1.26
CA VAL A 116 17.01 6.80 0.05
C VAL A 116 18.12 7.77 0.42
N SER A 117 17.94 8.58 1.47
CA SER A 117 18.98 9.50 1.97
C SER A 117 20.21 8.73 2.44
N GLU A 118 20.03 7.72 3.29
CA GLU A 118 21.14 6.88 3.78
C GLU A 118 21.85 6.16 2.64
N ALA A 119 21.11 5.64 1.66
CA ALA A 119 21.69 4.97 0.50
C ALA A 119 22.53 5.93 -0.35
N ARG A 120 22.09 7.18 -0.52
CA ARG A 120 22.84 8.22 -1.22
C ARG A 120 24.12 8.57 -0.49
N GLU A 121 24.06 8.84 0.81
CA GLU A 121 25.24 9.15 1.62
C GLU A 121 26.27 8.00 1.58
N ARG A 122 25.82 6.75 1.69
CA ARG A 122 26.71 5.58 1.58
C ARG A 122 27.31 5.47 0.18
N ALA A 123 26.55 5.73 -0.88
CA ALA A 123 27.06 5.71 -2.24
C ALA A 123 28.11 6.81 -2.46
N GLU A 124 27.87 8.03 -1.99
CA GLU A 124 28.81 9.14 -2.07
C GLU A 124 30.11 8.82 -1.31
N ALA A 125 30.02 8.27 -0.10
CA ALA A 125 31.18 7.85 0.67
C ALA A 125 32.00 6.76 -0.05
N LEU A 126 31.34 5.78 -0.67
CA LEU A 126 32.00 4.73 -1.44
C LEU A 126 32.72 5.28 -2.67
N VAL A 127 32.09 6.22 -3.39
CA VAL A 127 32.70 6.88 -4.55
C VAL A 127 33.93 7.68 -4.11
N ALA A 128 33.82 8.47 -3.04
CA ALA A 128 34.94 9.25 -2.52
C ALA A 128 36.13 8.37 -2.09
N ASP A 129 35.88 7.24 -1.41
CA ASP A 129 36.94 6.28 -1.05
C ASP A 129 37.57 5.63 -2.29
N ALA A 130 36.76 5.27 -3.29
CA ALA A 130 37.26 4.73 -4.55
C ALA A 130 38.14 5.73 -5.32
N GLU A 131 37.73 7.00 -5.37
CA GLU A 131 38.52 8.09 -5.99
C GLU A 131 39.83 8.33 -5.24
N ALA A 132 39.79 8.39 -3.91
CA ALA A 132 40.99 8.55 -3.09
C ALA A 132 41.99 7.40 -3.31
N ARG A 133 41.51 6.16 -3.41
CA ARG A 133 42.36 5.00 -3.72
C ARG A 133 42.93 5.06 -5.13
N ARG A 134 42.11 5.44 -6.12
CA ARG A 134 42.58 5.63 -7.49
C ARG A 134 43.71 6.66 -7.54
N ASP A 135 43.52 7.80 -6.91
CA ASP A 135 44.49 8.90 -6.94
C ASP A 135 45.78 8.52 -6.20
N ALA A 136 45.68 7.76 -5.11
CA ALA A 136 46.85 7.20 -4.43
C ALA A 136 47.65 6.22 -5.31
N ILE A 137 46.97 5.33 -6.04
CA ILE A 137 47.62 4.39 -6.97
C ILE A 137 48.29 5.15 -8.12
N LEU A 138 47.63 6.17 -8.68
CA LEU A 138 48.20 6.99 -9.75
C LEU A 138 49.45 7.73 -9.26
N ALA A 139 49.39 8.38 -8.10
CA ALA A 139 50.54 9.06 -7.52
C ALA A 139 51.71 8.11 -7.21
N GLU A 140 51.42 6.86 -6.81
CA GLU A 140 52.45 5.85 -6.61
C GLU A 140 53.06 5.38 -7.94
N SER A 141 52.23 5.18 -8.98
CA SER A 141 52.72 4.85 -10.32
C SER A 141 53.61 5.96 -10.88
N GLU A 142 53.18 7.21 -10.81
CA GLU A 142 53.95 8.36 -11.29
C GLU A 142 55.30 8.48 -10.59
N LYS A 143 55.37 8.20 -9.29
CA LYS A 143 56.63 8.15 -8.55
C LYS A 143 57.54 7.04 -9.05
N ARG A 144 57.01 5.82 -9.23
CA ARG A 144 57.81 4.70 -9.76
C ARG A 144 58.32 5.00 -11.17
N ASP A 145 57.49 5.59 -12.02
CA ASP A 145 57.86 5.98 -13.38
C ASP A 145 58.97 7.04 -13.35
N HIS A 146 58.85 8.03 -12.47
CA HIS A 146 59.88 9.05 -12.26
C HIS A 146 61.21 8.44 -11.78
N ASP A 147 61.18 7.62 -10.73
CA ASP A 147 62.36 6.96 -10.17
C ASP A 147 63.04 6.06 -11.22
N ALA A 148 62.24 5.33 -12.03
CA ALA A 148 62.74 4.53 -13.14
C ALA A 148 63.45 5.40 -14.19
N LEU A 149 62.83 6.51 -14.60
CA LEU A 149 63.45 7.46 -15.54
C LEU A 149 64.75 8.05 -15.01
N GLU A 150 64.80 8.44 -13.73
CA GLU A 150 66.04 8.95 -13.11
C GLU A 150 67.15 7.89 -13.10
N SER A 151 66.81 6.64 -12.80
CA SER A 151 67.76 5.53 -12.79
C SER A 151 68.35 5.28 -14.18
N VAL A 152 67.51 5.24 -15.22
CA VAL A 152 67.93 5.07 -16.62
C VAL A 152 68.78 6.26 -17.06
N GLN A 153 68.38 7.48 -16.72
CA GLN A 153 69.15 8.68 -17.05
C GLN A 153 70.54 8.66 -16.38
N SER A 154 70.62 8.22 -15.13
CA SER A 154 71.89 8.07 -14.40
C SER A 154 72.81 7.04 -15.06
N VAL A 155 72.28 5.87 -15.44
CA VAL A 155 73.04 4.83 -16.15
C VAL A 155 73.52 5.35 -17.51
N TYR A 156 72.65 6.00 -18.28
CA TYR A 156 73.02 6.60 -19.57
C TYR A 156 74.12 7.65 -19.43
N GLN A 157 74.05 8.53 -18.42
CA GLN A 157 75.10 9.52 -18.18
C GLN A 157 76.44 8.88 -17.84
N LYS A 158 76.46 7.82 -17.01
CA LYS A 158 77.67 7.06 -16.69
C LYS A 158 78.26 6.40 -17.93
N LEU A 159 77.44 5.72 -18.73
CA LEU A 159 77.88 5.07 -19.96
C LEU A 159 78.44 6.08 -20.96
N ARG A 160 77.77 7.23 -21.11
CA ARG A 160 78.25 8.34 -21.96
C ARG A 160 79.59 8.89 -21.48
N ALA A 161 79.78 9.06 -20.17
CA ALA A 161 81.05 9.52 -19.61
C ALA A 161 82.17 8.51 -19.87
N GLN A 162 81.92 7.22 -19.64
CA GLN A 162 82.86 6.14 -19.93
C GLN A 162 83.24 6.08 -21.41
N ALA A 163 82.27 6.20 -22.32
CA ALA A 163 82.51 6.25 -23.75
C ALA A 163 83.34 7.48 -24.18
N LEU A 164 83.11 8.63 -23.54
CA LEU A 164 83.92 9.83 -23.82
C LEU A 164 85.37 9.65 -23.33
N ASP A 165 85.56 9.04 -22.16
CA ASP A 165 86.89 8.80 -21.60
C ASP A 165 87.67 7.73 -22.38
N SER A 166 87.00 6.69 -22.90
CA SER A 166 87.64 5.72 -23.79
C SER A 166 88.08 6.37 -25.12
N VAL A 167 87.27 7.27 -25.68
CA VAL A 167 87.64 8.05 -26.88
C VAL A 167 88.85 8.96 -26.60
N LYS A 168 88.90 9.65 -25.45
CA LYS A 168 90.06 10.47 -25.08
C LYS A 168 91.32 9.63 -24.87
N LEU A 169 91.19 8.45 -24.26
CA LEU A 169 92.31 7.54 -24.09
C LEU A 169 92.86 7.10 -25.45
N LEU A 170 91.96 6.74 -26.38
CA LEU A 170 92.30 6.38 -27.73
C LEU A 170 93.00 7.55 -28.45
N ASP A 171 92.48 8.77 -28.33
CA ASP A 171 93.11 9.98 -28.88
C ASP A 171 94.52 10.21 -28.32
N HIS A 172 94.73 10.04 -27.01
CA HIS A 172 96.05 10.11 -26.39
C HIS A 172 97.00 9.01 -26.89
N GLU A 173 96.52 7.77 -27.02
CA GLU A 173 97.30 6.65 -27.57
C GLU A 173 97.69 6.94 -29.03
N TRP A 174 96.76 7.43 -29.87
CA TRP A 174 97.03 7.84 -31.25
C TRP A 174 98.01 9.01 -31.34
N GLN A 175 97.84 10.04 -30.52
CA GLN A 175 98.72 11.20 -30.52
C GLN A 175 100.14 10.79 -30.09
N GLY A 176 100.28 9.93 -29.08
CA GLY A 176 101.57 9.37 -28.68
C GLY A 176 102.25 8.59 -29.81
N PHE A 177 101.49 7.75 -30.51
CA PHE A 177 101.97 7.03 -31.68
C PHE A 177 102.44 7.99 -32.79
N LEU A 178 101.64 8.99 -33.14
CA LEU A 178 102.00 9.96 -34.19
C LEU A 178 103.23 10.81 -33.82
N CYS A 179 103.38 11.21 -32.56
CA CYS A 179 104.58 11.91 -32.10
C CYS A 179 105.84 11.04 -32.23
N SER A 180 105.74 9.74 -31.91
CA SER A 180 106.86 8.80 -32.03
C SER A 180 107.35 8.56 -33.47
N LEU A 181 106.49 8.81 -34.46
CA LEU A 181 106.86 8.71 -35.88
C LEU A 181 107.66 9.92 -36.38
N GLY A 182 107.65 11.05 -35.66
CA GLY A 182 108.33 12.29 -36.03
C GLY A 182 109.74 12.44 -35.47
N ASP A 183 110.16 11.58 -34.53
CA ASP A 183 111.50 11.59 -33.94
C ASP A 183 112.47 10.76 -34.83
N GLU A 184 113.33 11.44 -35.59
CA GLU A 184 114.29 10.81 -36.53
C GLU A 184 115.38 9.92 -35.87
N GLU A 185 115.44 9.81 -34.55
CA GLU A 185 116.42 8.98 -33.80
C GLU A 185 115.80 7.83 -32.97
N ALA A 186 114.48 7.65 -32.97
CA ALA A 186 113.81 6.54 -32.29
C ALA A 186 113.23 5.52 -33.30
N ALA A 187 113.46 4.23 -33.08
CA ALA A 187 112.89 3.17 -33.92
C ALA A 187 111.35 3.29 -33.96
N PRO A 188 110.70 3.12 -35.13
CA PRO A 188 109.26 3.32 -35.24
C PRO A 188 108.53 2.41 -34.27
N ALA A 189 107.78 2.99 -33.33
CA ALA A 189 106.92 2.22 -32.45
C ALA A 189 105.91 1.44 -33.32
N ALA A 190 105.79 0.14 -33.08
CA ALA A 190 104.81 -0.68 -33.80
C ALA A 190 103.40 -0.12 -33.60
N LEU A 191 102.54 -0.24 -34.62
CA LEU A 191 101.10 -0.02 -34.47
C LEU A 191 100.65 -0.79 -33.22
N PRO A 192 99.95 -0.16 -32.27
CA PRO A 192 99.49 -0.88 -31.10
C PRO A 192 98.47 -1.95 -31.56
N GLU A 193 98.92 -3.21 -31.66
CA GLU A 193 98.10 -4.37 -32.05
C GLU A 193 96.87 -4.52 -31.13
N ASP A 194 96.98 -4.01 -29.88
CA ASP A 194 95.93 -4.05 -28.87
C ASP A 194 94.74 -3.11 -29.13
N LEU A 195 94.81 -2.16 -30.07
CA LEU A 195 93.70 -1.23 -30.29
C LEU A 195 92.46 -1.94 -30.86
N SER A 196 92.64 -2.88 -31.79
CA SER A 196 91.51 -3.67 -32.30
C SER A 196 90.93 -4.59 -31.24
N GLU A 197 91.76 -5.12 -30.35
CA GLU A 197 91.31 -5.98 -29.26
C GLU A 197 90.58 -5.17 -28.18
N LYS A 198 91.06 -3.98 -27.83
CA LYS A 198 90.38 -3.08 -26.89
C LYS A 198 89.05 -2.56 -27.46
N LEU A 199 89.00 -2.26 -28.75
CA LEU A 199 87.75 -1.90 -29.44
C LEU A 199 86.79 -3.10 -29.50
N GLY A 200 87.30 -4.31 -29.73
CA GLY A 200 86.52 -5.56 -29.64
C GLY A 200 85.96 -5.79 -28.24
N ALA A 201 86.79 -5.64 -27.20
CA ALA A 201 86.37 -5.80 -25.81
C ALA A 201 85.34 -4.75 -25.36
N LEU A 202 85.44 -3.52 -25.87
CA LEU A 202 84.43 -2.48 -25.65
C LEU A 202 83.12 -2.80 -26.38
N ALA A 203 83.19 -3.33 -27.60
CA ALA A 203 81.99 -3.79 -28.33
C ALA A 203 81.32 -4.97 -27.61
N ASP A 204 82.11 -5.91 -27.09
CA ASP A 204 81.62 -7.06 -26.32
C ASP A 204 81.01 -6.64 -24.98
N SER A 205 81.60 -5.66 -24.28
CA SER A 205 81.02 -5.14 -23.03
C SER A 205 79.73 -4.35 -23.28
N LEU A 206 79.65 -3.64 -24.42
CA LEU A 206 78.44 -2.94 -24.85
C LEU A 206 77.33 -3.92 -25.26
N SER A 207 77.66 -5.06 -25.89
CA SER A 207 76.66 -6.09 -26.20
C SER A 207 76.18 -6.82 -24.94
N ALA A 208 77.07 -7.10 -23.98
CA ALA A 208 76.70 -7.77 -22.74
C ALA A 208 75.74 -6.94 -21.88
N LEU A 209 75.87 -5.61 -21.89
CA LEU A 209 74.93 -4.70 -21.24
C LEU A 209 73.55 -4.63 -21.91
N ASN A 210 73.44 -5.11 -23.15
CA ASN A 210 72.20 -5.12 -23.93
C ASN A 210 71.43 -6.45 -23.81
N ASP A 211 72.05 -7.46 -23.19
CA ASP A 211 71.47 -8.81 -22.96
C ASP A 211 71.02 -9.02 -21.49
N GLU A 212 71.19 -8.01 -20.61
CA GLU A 212 70.77 -8.05 -19.19
C GLU A 212 69.36 -7.44 -18.92
N ASP A 213 68.52 -7.33 -19.95
CA ASP A 213 67.07 -7.07 -19.80
C ASP A 213 66.26 -8.36 -19.49
#